data_AF-A0AAV1TR47-F1
#
_entry.id   AF-A0AAV1TR47-F1
#
_cell.length_a   1.000
_cell.length_b   1.000
_cell.length_c   1.000
_cell.angle_alpha   90.00
_cell.angle_beta   90.00
_cell.angle_gamma   90.00
#
_symmetry.space_group_name_H-M   'P 1'
#
loop_
_entity.id
_entity.type
_entity.pdbx_description
1 polymer ?
#
loop_
_entity_poly.entity_id
_entity_poly.type
_entity_poly.pdbx_seq_one_letter_code
_entity_poly.pdbx_strand_id
1 'polypeptide(L)'
;MVLRMLWNIGSGLVHGAFRPKSSSGLAGLHYPAVWKARSGFLDCDVNLHLNNSSYLFGMELARWHFTASNGVLWQTLKHRRMFLVASQAIRYRHGIPPFHAYEIKSQMIYWDGSWIYFLQQFHDPSSGKLFAEGLCRAVVKQRGEDVPFARLIAEVYDGPVPDQPADMPDIVKGFLEWDAASRSSMEVTQARETKIINSNPPPPKPQSLGARIWTEVLRSMNRPY
;
A
#
# COMPACT_ATOMS: atom_id res chain seq x y z
N MET A 1 0.92 -10.66 -11.04
CA MET A 1 0.48 -9.90 -9.84
C MET A 1 -0.93 -10.28 -9.38
N VAL A 2 -1.95 -10.20 -10.24
CA VAL A 2 -3.37 -10.44 -9.86
C VAL A 2 -3.62 -11.79 -9.18
N LEU A 3 -3.07 -12.90 -9.72
CA LEU A 3 -3.24 -14.22 -9.10
C LEU A 3 -2.68 -14.30 -7.68
N ARG A 4 -1.52 -13.68 -7.42
CA ARG A 4 -0.93 -13.62 -6.07
C ARG A 4 -1.77 -12.75 -5.14
N MET A 5 -2.35 -11.66 -5.63
CA MET A 5 -3.28 -10.84 -4.85
C MET A 5 -4.51 -11.66 -4.45
N LEU A 6 -5.17 -12.34 -5.40
CA LEU A 6 -6.33 -13.19 -5.12
C LEU A 6 -6.01 -14.33 -4.14
N TRP A 7 -4.85 -14.99 -4.30
CA TRP A 7 -4.37 -15.99 -3.35
C TRP A 7 -4.24 -15.43 -1.93
N ASN A 8 -3.63 -14.24 -1.78
CA ASN A 8 -3.42 -13.63 -0.46
C ASN A 8 -4.71 -13.12 0.18
N ILE A 9 -5.68 -12.69 -0.63
CA ILE A 9 -7.04 -12.41 -0.15
C ILE A 9 -7.67 -13.70 0.37
N GLY A 10 -7.64 -14.77 -0.43
CA GLY A 10 -8.20 -16.07 -0.05
C GLY A 10 -7.57 -16.65 1.21
N SER A 11 -6.23 -16.66 1.30
CA SER A 11 -5.52 -17.13 2.48
C SER A 11 -5.80 -16.26 3.71
N GLY A 12 -5.95 -14.95 3.54
CA GLY A 12 -6.35 -14.03 4.60
C GLY A 12 -7.77 -14.30 5.13
N LEU A 13 -8.72 -14.60 4.24
CA LEU A 13 -10.09 -14.99 4.63
C LEU A 13 -10.09 -16.30 5.42
N VAL A 14 -9.34 -17.31 4.95
CA VAL A 14 -9.17 -18.59 5.66
C VAL A 14 -8.53 -18.34 7.03
N HIS A 15 -7.45 -17.55 7.08
CA HIS A 15 -6.77 -17.22 8.33
C HIS A 15 -7.70 -16.52 9.33
N GLY A 16 -8.51 -15.56 8.87
CA GLY A 16 -9.52 -14.89 9.70
C GLY A 16 -10.60 -15.85 10.22
N ALA A 17 -11.07 -16.78 9.38
CA ALA A 17 -12.12 -17.74 9.76
C ALA A 17 -11.66 -18.74 10.84
N PHE A 18 -10.39 -19.16 10.81
CA PHE A 18 -9.81 -20.09 11.79
C PHE A 18 -9.08 -19.39 12.94
N ARG A 19 -9.09 -18.05 12.98
CA ARG A 19 -8.48 -17.29 14.06
C ARG A 19 -9.26 -17.51 15.35
N PRO A 20 -8.62 -17.94 16.47
CA PRO A 20 -9.32 -18.04 17.74
C PRO A 20 -9.82 -16.65 18.15
N LYS A 21 -11.12 -16.55 18.48
CA LYS A 21 -11.77 -15.32 18.96
C LYS A 21 -11.18 -14.77 20.27
N SER A 22 -10.21 -15.47 20.86
CA SER A 22 -9.58 -15.16 22.14
C SER A 22 -8.51 -14.07 22.08
N SER A 23 -8.06 -13.61 20.90
CA SER A 23 -7.11 -12.49 20.84
C SER A 23 -7.86 -11.19 21.20
N SER A 24 -7.53 -10.60 22.35
CA SER A 24 -8.13 -9.37 22.89
C SER A 24 -7.69 -8.11 22.13
N GLY A 25 -7.86 -8.09 20.81
CA GLY A 25 -7.50 -6.95 19.96
C GLY A 25 -7.55 -7.24 18.46
N LEU A 26 -7.67 -6.18 17.68
CA LEU A 26 -7.55 -6.18 16.23
C LEU A 26 -6.07 -6.27 15.80
N ALA A 27 -5.72 -7.24 14.97
CA ALA A 27 -4.38 -7.32 14.39
C ALA A 27 -4.11 -6.12 13.50
N GLY A 28 -2.88 -5.62 13.48
CA GLY A 28 -2.46 -4.37 12.87
C GLY A 28 -2.85 -3.12 13.67
N LEU A 29 -3.68 -3.22 14.71
CA LEU A 29 -3.99 -2.10 15.62
C LEU A 29 -3.35 -2.34 16.99
N HIS A 30 -3.65 -3.46 17.64
CA HIS A 30 -3.13 -3.76 18.98
C HIS A 30 -1.80 -4.51 18.95
N TYR A 31 -1.54 -5.25 17.87
CA TYR A 31 -0.32 -6.03 17.67
C TYR A 31 -0.11 -6.24 16.16
N PRO A 32 1.12 -6.46 15.68
CA PRO A 32 1.40 -6.49 14.25
C PRO A 32 0.66 -7.62 13.54
N ALA A 33 0.06 -7.29 12.39
CA ALA A 33 -0.45 -8.29 11.46
C ALA A 33 0.72 -8.88 10.67
N VAL A 34 0.95 -10.19 10.84
CA VAL A 34 2.07 -10.90 10.21
C VAL A 34 1.62 -11.56 8.92
N TRP A 35 2.31 -11.25 7.83
CA TRP A 35 2.18 -11.94 6.56
C TRP A 35 3.50 -12.59 6.17
N LYS A 36 3.49 -13.87 5.77
CA LYS A 36 4.71 -14.62 5.46
C LYS A 36 4.80 -14.92 3.97
N ALA A 37 6.00 -14.83 3.42
CA ALA A 37 6.26 -15.10 2.02
C ALA A 37 7.68 -15.65 1.80
N ARG A 38 7.96 -16.02 0.55
CA ARG A 38 9.28 -16.45 0.08
C ARG A 38 9.58 -15.74 -1.23
N SER A 39 10.80 -15.25 -1.40
CA SER A 39 11.23 -14.63 -2.66
C SER A 39 11.23 -15.68 -3.78
N GLY A 40 10.53 -15.40 -4.88
CA GLY A 40 10.59 -16.22 -6.09
C GLY A 40 11.69 -15.76 -7.03
N PHE A 41 11.96 -16.56 -8.05
CA PHE A 41 12.89 -16.19 -9.12
C PHE A 41 12.48 -14.88 -9.82
N LEU A 42 11.19 -14.75 -10.14
CA LEU A 42 10.62 -13.54 -10.77
C LEU A 42 10.52 -12.33 -9.84
N ASP A 43 10.78 -12.51 -8.54
CA ASP A 43 10.78 -11.42 -7.58
C ASP A 43 12.17 -10.78 -7.42
N CYS A 44 13.21 -11.44 -7.93
CA CYS A 44 14.60 -11.02 -7.82
C CYS A 44 15.06 -10.21 -9.04
N ASP A 45 16.01 -9.32 -8.82
CA ASP A 45 16.69 -8.58 -9.89
C ASP A 45 18.00 -9.26 -10.32
N VAL A 46 18.74 -8.61 -11.22
CA VAL A 46 20.03 -9.08 -11.74
C VAL A 46 21.13 -9.20 -10.67
N ASN A 47 20.98 -8.49 -9.55
CA ASN A 47 21.92 -8.55 -8.42
C ASN A 47 21.59 -9.68 -7.43
N LEU A 48 20.69 -10.60 -7.82
CA LEU A 48 20.28 -11.77 -7.03
C LEU A 48 19.77 -11.40 -5.64
N HIS A 49 19.00 -10.32 -5.54
CA HIS A 49 18.24 -9.99 -4.34
C HIS A 49 16.80 -9.63 -4.73
N LEU A 50 15.91 -9.63 -3.74
CA LEU A 50 14.54 -9.17 -3.93
C LEU A 50 14.56 -7.77 -4.56
N ASN A 51 13.90 -7.63 -5.72
CA ASN A 51 13.84 -6.37 -6.44
C ASN A 51 13.16 -5.30 -5.58
N ASN A 52 13.64 -4.06 -5.65
CA ASN A 52 13.06 -2.89 -4.98
C ASN A 52 11.53 -2.78 -5.18
N SER A 53 11.05 -3.03 -6.40
CA SER A 53 9.60 -3.01 -6.69
C SER A 53 8.85 -4.15 -6.01
N SER A 54 9.48 -5.31 -5.84
CA SER A 54 8.91 -6.48 -5.16
C SER A 54 8.70 -6.24 -3.66
N TYR A 55 9.49 -5.38 -3.01
CA TYR A 55 9.22 -4.97 -1.62
C TYR A 55 7.92 -4.17 -1.53
N LEU A 56 7.73 -3.15 -2.37
CA LEU A 56 6.51 -2.35 -2.37
C LEU A 56 5.28 -3.20 -2.72
N PHE A 57 5.42 -4.13 -3.65
CA PHE A 57 4.36 -5.10 -3.95
C PHE A 57 4.08 -6.04 -2.76
N GLY A 58 5.11 -6.51 -2.07
CA GLY A 58 4.97 -7.30 -0.84
C GLY A 58 4.23 -6.54 0.26
N MET A 59 4.54 -5.25 0.46
CA MET A 59 3.80 -4.38 1.37
C MET A 59 2.31 -4.31 1.03
N GLU A 60 1.97 -4.21 -0.26
CA GLU A 60 0.59 -4.21 -0.72
C GLU A 60 -0.11 -5.55 -0.47
N LEU A 61 0.54 -6.68 -0.79
CA LEU A 61 0.00 -8.01 -0.52
C LEU A 61 -0.24 -8.25 0.97
N ALA A 62 0.66 -7.79 1.84
CA ALA A 62 0.48 -7.87 3.28
C ALA A 62 -0.74 -7.05 3.75
N ARG A 63 -0.99 -5.88 3.14
CA ARG A 63 -2.21 -5.08 3.42
C ARG A 63 -3.48 -5.77 2.92
N TRP A 64 -3.46 -6.41 1.75
CA TRP A 64 -4.59 -7.21 1.27
C TRP A 64 -4.91 -8.39 2.18
N HIS A 65 -3.88 -9.09 2.66
CA HIS A 65 -4.05 -10.17 3.63
C HIS A 65 -4.59 -9.63 4.97
N PHE A 66 -4.07 -8.50 5.45
CA PHE A 66 -4.54 -7.82 6.66
C PHE A 66 -6.01 -7.41 6.55
N THR A 67 -6.44 -6.81 5.44
CA THR A 67 -7.84 -6.37 5.28
C THR A 67 -8.78 -7.56 5.16
N ALA A 68 -8.37 -8.63 4.49
CA ALA A 68 -9.13 -9.87 4.40
C ALA A 68 -9.30 -10.56 5.76
N SER A 69 -8.20 -10.69 6.52
CA SER A 69 -8.19 -11.40 7.81
C SER A 69 -8.89 -10.66 8.96
N ASN A 70 -9.01 -9.34 8.87
CA ASN A 70 -9.71 -8.52 9.87
C ASN A 70 -11.14 -8.12 9.45
N GLY A 71 -11.68 -8.67 8.35
CA GLY A 71 -13.04 -8.34 7.88
C GLY A 71 -13.20 -6.96 7.22
N VAL A 72 -12.16 -6.12 7.21
CA VAL A 72 -12.14 -4.80 6.54
C VAL A 72 -12.45 -4.93 5.05
N LEU A 73 -11.97 -5.99 4.40
CA LEU A 73 -12.22 -6.25 2.98
C LEU A 73 -13.72 -6.45 2.70
N TRP A 74 -14.42 -7.17 3.58
CA TRP A 74 -15.85 -7.39 3.47
C TRP A 74 -16.64 -6.08 3.58
N GLN A 75 -16.32 -5.24 4.58
CA GLN A 75 -16.97 -3.93 4.73
C GLN A 75 -16.67 -3.01 3.55
N THR A 76 -15.44 -3.06 3.02
CA THR A 76 -15.03 -2.30 1.84
C THR A 76 -15.87 -2.67 0.62
N LEU A 77 -16.07 -3.96 0.35
CA LEU A 77 -16.90 -4.44 -0.75
C LEU A 77 -18.39 -4.10 -0.54
N LYS A 78 -18.92 -4.37 0.65
CA LYS A 78 -20.32 -4.09 1.03
C LYS A 78 -20.69 -2.62 0.82
N HIS A 79 -19.80 -1.71 1.22
CA HIS A 79 -20.02 -0.27 1.13
C HIS A 79 -19.47 0.37 -0.16
N ARG A 80 -18.96 -0.42 -1.10
CA ARG A 80 -18.33 0.02 -2.36
C ARG A 80 -17.24 1.08 -2.13
N ARG A 81 -16.39 0.82 -1.15
CA ARG A 81 -15.28 1.70 -0.78
C ARG A 81 -14.03 1.36 -1.57
N MET A 82 -13.16 2.34 -1.72
CA MET A 82 -11.86 2.19 -2.36
C MET A 82 -10.75 2.50 -1.35
N PHE A 83 -9.78 1.59 -1.23
CA PHE A 83 -8.57 1.82 -0.46
C PHE A 83 -7.53 2.48 -1.37
N LEU A 84 -7.11 3.69 -1.02
CA LEU A 84 -6.17 4.47 -1.81
C LEU A 84 -4.90 4.74 -0.99
N VAL A 85 -3.75 4.36 -1.56
CA VAL A 85 -2.45 4.77 -1.04
C VAL A 85 -2.11 6.12 -1.64
N ALA A 86 -1.95 7.15 -0.80
CA ALA A 86 -1.61 8.49 -1.25
C ALA A 86 -0.09 8.67 -1.37
N SER A 87 0.66 8.05 -0.47
CA SER A 87 2.12 8.08 -0.50
C SER A 87 2.69 6.89 0.28
N GLN A 88 3.87 6.46 -0.13
CA GLN A 88 4.62 5.43 0.58
C GLN A 88 6.12 5.69 0.41
N ALA A 89 6.89 5.36 1.45
CA ALA A 89 8.34 5.42 1.45
C ALA A 89 8.89 4.11 2.01
N ILE A 90 10.07 3.72 1.59
CA ILE A 90 10.73 2.51 2.06
C ILE A 90 12.22 2.74 2.23
N ARG A 91 12.77 2.20 3.31
CA ARG A 91 14.19 2.17 3.62
C ARG A 91 14.67 0.72 3.62
N TYR A 92 15.68 0.45 2.81
CA TYR A 92 16.36 -0.84 2.75
C TYR A 92 17.56 -0.86 3.69
N ARG A 93 17.72 -1.95 4.43
CA ARG A 93 18.86 -2.17 5.33
C ARG A 93 19.71 -3.36 4.87
N HIS A 94 19.06 -4.47 4.53
CA HIS A 94 19.70 -5.69 4.04
C HIS A 94 18.87 -6.30 2.92
N GLY A 95 19.52 -6.78 1.86
CA GLY A 95 18.86 -7.49 0.78
C GLY A 95 18.34 -8.85 1.24
N ILE A 96 17.14 -9.21 0.77
CA ILE A 96 16.57 -10.55 0.94
C ILE A 96 17.12 -11.44 -0.20
N PRO A 97 17.84 -12.53 0.11
CA PRO A 97 18.35 -13.44 -0.91
C PRO A 97 17.24 -14.16 -1.71
N PRO A 98 17.57 -14.75 -2.86
CA PRO A 98 16.62 -15.53 -3.64
C PRO A 98 16.17 -16.77 -2.86
N PHE A 99 14.88 -17.11 -2.96
CA PHE A 99 14.26 -18.23 -2.24
C PHE A 99 14.29 -18.12 -0.70
N HIS A 100 14.72 -16.99 -0.15
CA HIS A 100 14.70 -16.74 1.29
C HIS A 100 13.27 -16.48 1.78
N ALA A 101 12.94 -17.06 2.94
CA ALA A 101 11.67 -16.80 3.60
C ALA A 101 11.75 -15.48 4.37
N TYR A 102 10.68 -14.68 4.32
CA TYR A 102 10.58 -13.44 5.06
C TYR A 102 9.15 -13.23 5.56
N GLU A 103 9.01 -12.43 6.61
CA GLU A 103 7.72 -12.00 7.12
C GLU A 103 7.60 -10.48 7.09
N ILE A 104 6.41 -9.98 6.75
CA ILE A 104 6.06 -8.57 6.82
C ILE A 104 5.16 -8.38 8.02
N LYS A 105 5.64 -7.61 8.99
CA LYS A 105 4.87 -7.16 10.15
C LYS A 105 4.25 -5.82 9.83
N SER A 106 2.93 -5.78 9.67
CA SER A 106 2.17 -4.57 9.34
C SER A 106 1.44 -4.05 10.57
N GLN A 107 1.70 -2.80 10.93
CA GLN A 107 1.15 -2.14 12.11
C GLN A 107 0.66 -0.73 11.73
N MET A 108 -0.55 -0.38 12.12
CA MET A 108 -1.03 1.00 12.12
C MET A 108 -0.39 1.70 13.31
N ILE A 109 0.51 2.64 13.02
CA ILE A 109 1.28 3.36 14.05
C ILE A 109 0.70 4.73 14.37
N TYR A 110 -0.14 5.26 13.47
CA TYR A 110 -0.78 6.55 13.62
C TYR A 110 -2.01 6.66 12.72
N TRP A 111 -2.96 7.52 13.09
CA TRP A 111 -4.10 7.90 12.25
C TRP A 111 -4.51 9.33 12.60
N ASP A 112 -5.03 10.05 11.63
CA ASP A 112 -5.50 11.43 11.79
C ASP A 112 -6.70 11.68 10.87
N GLY A 113 -7.87 11.87 11.48
CA GLY A 113 -9.16 11.93 10.78
C GLY A 113 -9.43 10.67 9.94
N SER A 114 -9.25 10.79 8.63
CA SER A 114 -9.44 9.68 7.66
C SER A 114 -8.12 9.04 7.19
N TRP A 115 -6.98 9.63 7.55
CA TRP A 115 -5.66 9.14 7.15
C TRP A 115 -5.16 8.05 8.09
N ILE A 116 -4.60 7.00 7.50
CA ILE A 116 -4.06 5.83 8.21
C ILE A 116 -2.60 5.65 7.81
N TYR A 117 -1.73 5.44 8.80
CA TYR A 117 -0.29 5.27 8.60
C TYR A 117 0.14 3.87 9.02
N PHE A 118 0.52 3.06 8.03
CA PHE A 118 1.02 1.70 8.22
C PHE A 118 2.54 1.67 8.22
N LEU A 119 3.15 1.19 9.29
CA LEU A 119 4.53 0.74 9.33
C LEU A 119 4.60 -0.74 8.96
N GLN A 120 5.44 -1.08 8.00
CA GLN A 120 5.59 -2.44 7.49
C GLN A 120 7.07 -2.83 7.50
N GLN A 121 7.41 -3.78 8.36
CA GLN A 121 8.78 -4.22 8.56
C GLN A 121 8.99 -5.63 8.02
N PHE A 122 10.05 -5.81 7.23
CA PHE A 122 10.45 -7.09 6.66
C PHE A 122 11.47 -7.76 7.59
N HIS A 123 11.11 -8.91 8.15
CA HIS A 123 11.96 -9.66 9.07
C HIS A 123 12.31 -11.04 8.53
N ASP A 124 13.46 -11.54 8.96
CA ASP A 124 13.78 -12.95 8.92
C ASP A 124 12.94 -13.70 9.97
N PRO A 125 12.15 -14.72 9.58
CA PRO A 125 11.29 -15.43 10.51
C PRO A 125 12.07 -16.31 11.51
N SER A 126 13.34 -16.62 11.25
CA SER A 126 14.19 -17.45 12.12
C SER A 126 15.04 -16.61 13.07
N SER A 127 15.68 -15.55 12.55
CA SER A 127 16.62 -14.73 13.32
C SER A 127 16.04 -13.40 13.81
N GLY A 128 14.87 -12.99 13.30
CA GLY A 128 14.27 -11.68 13.58
C GLY A 128 15.00 -10.51 12.89
N LYS A 129 16.04 -10.77 12.09
CA LYS A 129 16.83 -9.75 11.38
C LYS A 129 15.93 -8.86 10.51
N LEU A 130 16.06 -7.54 10.66
CA LEU A 130 15.32 -6.55 9.88
C LEU A 130 15.99 -6.32 8.52
N PHE A 131 15.26 -6.58 7.43
CA PHE A 131 15.71 -6.37 6.05
C PHE A 131 15.36 -4.97 5.53
N ALA A 132 14.12 -4.55 5.72
CA ALA A 132 13.60 -3.29 5.21
C ALA A 132 12.43 -2.81 6.06
N GLU A 133 12.15 -1.52 6.00
CA GLU A 133 11.03 -0.87 6.67
C GLU A 133 10.36 0.10 5.71
N GLY A 134 9.05 -0.01 5.58
CA GLY A 134 8.24 0.87 4.74
C GLY A 134 7.13 1.54 5.52
N LEU A 135 6.86 2.79 5.19
CA LEU A 135 5.73 3.55 5.70
C LEU A 135 4.75 3.80 4.56
N CYS A 136 3.46 3.61 4.82
CA CYS A 136 2.39 3.79 3.85
C CYS A 136 1.29 4.66 4.45
N ARG A 137 0.97 5.76 3.78
CA ARG A 137 -0.18 6.61 4.09
C ARG A 137 -1.33 6.29 3.15
N ALA A 138 -2.45 5.90 3.73
CA ALA A 138 -3.64 5.50 3.00
C ALA A 138 -4.91 6.17 3.53
N VAL A 139 -5.92 6.22 2.67
CA VAL A 139 -7.27 6.69 2.96
C VAL A 139 -8.28 5.73 2.35
N VAL A 140 -9.44 5.58 3.00
CA VAL A 140 -10.57 4.84 2.43
C VAL A 140 -11.58 5.85 1.92
N LYS A 141 -11.99 5.71 0.66
CA LYS A 141 -13.01 6.58 0.05
C LYS A 141 -14.32 5.86 -0.17
N GLN A 142 -15.43 6.56 0.07
CA GLN A 142 -16.78 6.14 -0.26
C GLN A 142 -17.42 7.23 -1.14
N ARG A 143 -17.73 6.91 -2.40
CA ARG A 143 -18.33 7.86 -3.37
C ARG A 143 -17.55 9.19 -3.52
N GLY A 144 -16.23 9.13 -3.41
CA GLY A 144 -15.35 10.30 -3.55
C GLY A 144 -14.98 11.00 -2.23
N GLU A 145 -15.73 10.72 -1.17
CA GLU A 145 -15.51 11.29 0.17
C GLU A 145 -14.63 10.38 1.03
N ASP A 146 -13.85 10.98 1.91
CA ASP A 146 -12.96 10.26 2.83
C ASP A 146 -13.75 9.71 4.02
N VAL A 147 -13.52 8.43 4.36
CA VAL A 147 -14.19 7.76 5.47
C VAL A 147 -13.34 7.89 6.74
N PRO A 148 -13.86 8.45 7.84
CA PRO A 148 -13.11 8.60 9.08
C PRO A 148 -12.65 7.26 9.66
N PHE A 149 -11.46 7.22 10.25
CA PHE A 149 -10.88 6.02 10.84
C PHE A 149 -11.76 5.40 11.93
N ALA A 150 -12.34 6.22 12.80
CA ALA A 150 -13.22 5.76 13.87
C ALA A 150 -14.41 4.93 13.34
N ARG A 151 -14.98 5.34 12.20
CA ARG A 151 -16.05 4.58 11.53
C ARG A 151 -15.53 3.26 10.96
N LEU A 152 -14.35 3.26 10.36
CA LEU A 152 -13.75 2.04 9.79
C LEU A 152 -13.51 0.98 10.88
N ILE A 153 -12.97 1.38 12.02
CA ILE A 153 -12.68 0.45 13.13
C ILE A 153 -13.97 -0.06 13.79
N ALA A 154 -14.96 0.81 14.02
CA ALA A 154 -16.23 0.41 14.63
C ALA A 154 -16.99 -0.65 13.80
N GLU A 155 -16.73 -0.77 12.50
CA GLU A 155 -17.36 -1.77 11.63
C GLU A 155 -16.67 -3.15 11.65
N VAL A 156 -15.48 -3.25 12.25
CA VAL A 156 -14.65 -4.48 12.24
C VAL A 156 -14.15 -4.90 13.62
N TYR A 157 -14.31 -4.06 14.64
CA TYR A 157 -13.84 -4.31 15.99
C TYR A 157 -14.92 -3.99 17.01
N ASP A 158 -15.32 -5.00 17.79
CA ASP A 158 -16.36 -4.90 18.82
C ASP A 158 -15.84 -4.32 20.16
N GLY A 159 -14.52 -4.13 20.29
CA GLY A 159 -13.89 -3.56 21.49
C GLY A 159 -13.87 -2.02 21.50
N PRO A 160 -13.35 -1.40 22.56
CA PRO A 160 -13.21 0.05 22.61
C PRO A 160 -12.27 0.51 21.50
N VAL A 161 -12.77 1.40 20.63
CA VAL A 161 -11.94 2.04 19.61
C VAL A 161 -10.85 2.83 20.34
N PRO A 162 -9.56 2.57 20.08
CA PRO A 162 -8.50 3.32 20.72
C PRO A 162 -8.58 4.78 20.29
N ASP A 163 -8.32 5.68 21.23
CA ASP A 163 -8.13 7.09 20.93
C ASP A 163 -6.93 7.27 20.00
N GLN A 164 -6.99 8.32 19.19
CA GLN A 164 -5.85 8.74 18.37
C GLN A 164 -4.59 8.85 19.25
N PRO A 165 -3.44 8.31 18.81
CA PRO A 165 -2.20 8.44 19.57
C PRO A 165 -1.92 9.92 19.84
N ALA A 166 -1.76 10.27 21.12
CA ALA A 166 -1.55 11.67 21.53
C ALA A 166 -0.31 12.28 20.87
N ASP A 167 0.75 11.48 20.77
CA ASP A 167 2.00 11.88 20.12
C ASP A 167 2.12 11.22 18.75
N MET A 168 2.28 12.05 17.72
CA MET A 168 2.65 11.57 16.39
C MET A 168 4.09 11.02 16.43
N PRO A 169 4.32 9.76 15.98
CA PRO A 169 5.67 9.21 15.92
C PRO A 169 6.59 10.01 14.99
N ASP A 170 7.88 10.11 15.33
CA ASP A 170 8.83 10.93 14.55
C ASP A 170 9.01 10.44 13.11
N ILE A 171 8.91 9.12 12.89
CA ILE A 171 8.92 8.55 11.54
C ILE A 171 7.74 9.04 10.69
N VAL A 172 6.58 9.29 11.32
CA VAL A 172 5.39 9.84 10.65
C VAL A 172 5.56 11.34 10.41
N LYS A 173 6.11 12.09 11.37
CA LYS A 173 6.42 13.53 11.20
C LYS A 173 7.35 13.75 10.01
N GLY A 174 8.51 13.09 10.01
CA GLY A 174 9.49 13.24 8.92
C GLY A 174 8.95 12.76 7.57
N PHE A 175 8.09 11.73 7.56
CA PHE A 175 7.41 11.31 6.35
C PHE A 175 6.42 12.35 5.83
N LEU A 176 5.67 13.02 6.71
CA LEU A 176 4.74 14.07 6.33
C LEU A 176 5.45 15.34 5.83
N GLU A 177 6.60 15.66 6.40
CA GLU A 177 7.47 16.74 5.88
C GLU A 177 7.91 16.43 4.45
N TRP A 178 8.42 15.21 4.20
CA TRP A 178 8.77 14.75 2.85
C TRP A 178 7.56 14.76 1.91
N ASP A 179 6.39 14.30 2.37
CA ASP A 179 5.17 14.25 1.58
C ASP A 179 4.70 15.66 1.17
N ALA A 180 4.74 16.62 2.09
CA ALA A 180 4.37 18.01 1.82
C ALA A 180 5.33 18.66 0.81
N ALA A 181 6.63 18.41 0.94
CA ALA A 181 7.63 18.86 -0.03
C ALA A 181 7.42 18.23 -1.41
N SER A 182 7.13 16.91 -1.46
CA SER A 182 6.84 16.19 -2.70
C SER A 182 5.59 16.73 -3.38
N ARG A 183 4.50 16.96 -2.63
CA ARG A 183 3.27 17.57 -3.14
C ARG A 183 3.54 18.94 -3.77
N SER A 184 4.26 19.80 -3.06
CA SER A 184 4.59 21.15 -3.56
C SER A 184 5.39 21.08 -4.87
N SER A 185 6.35 20.15 -4.97
CA SER A 185 7.13 19.91 -6.19
C SER A 185 6.25 19.45 -7.36
N MET A 186 5.27 18.56 -7.12
CA MET A 186 4.32 18.11 -8.14
C MET A 186 3.41 19.24 -8.62
N GLU A 187 2.92 20.10 -7.72
CA GLU A 187 2.04 21.22 -8.06
C GLU A 187 2.75 22.25 -8.95
N VAL A 188 4.02 22.57 -8.64
CA VAL A 188 4.85 23.45 -9.48
C VAL A 188 5.01 22.87 -10.88
N THR A 189 5.32 21.57 -10.97
CA THR A 189 5.47 20.88 -12.25
C THR A 189 4.15 20.87 -13.02
N GLN A 190 3.04 20.51 -12.37
CA GLN A 190 1.71 20.49 -12.98
C GLN A 190 1.31 21.87 -13.51
N ALA A 191 1.57 22.95 -12.77
CA ALA A 191 1.30 24.31 -13.21
C ALA A 191 2.12 24.69 -14.45
N ARG A 192 3.39 24.26 -14.52
CA ARG A 192 4.24 24.46 -15.71
C ARG A 192 3.71 23.70 -16.92
N GLU A 193 3.46 22.40 -16.77
CA GLU A 193 3.00 21.54 -17.87
C GLU A 193 1.60 21.94 -18.35
N THR A 194 0.73 22.41 -17.46
CA THR A 194 -0.60 22.95 -17.84
C THR A 194 -0.47 24.16 -18.75
N LYS A 195 0.50 25.06 -18.52
CA LYS A 195 0.76 26.19 -19.42
C LYS A 195 1.23 25.71 -20.80
N ILE A 196 2.10 24.71 -20.84
CA ILE A 196 2.60 24.11 -22.10
C ILE A 196 1.45 23.47 -22.87
N ILE A 197 0.63 22.65 -22.21
CA ILE A 197 -0.54 22.00 -22.81
C ILE A 197 -1.53 23.04 -23.35
N ASN A 198 -1.77 24.13 -22.62
CA ASN A 198 -2.67 25.18 -23.09
C ASN A 198 -2.10 25.94 -24.30
N SER A 199 -0.78 26.11 -24.39
CA SER A 199 -0.14 26.72 -25.56
C SER A 199 -0.10 25.80 -26.79
N ASN A 200 0.04 24.49 -26.57
CA ASN A 200 0.14 23.46 -27.60
C ASN A 200 -0.77 22.27 -27.24
N PRO A 201 -2.09 22.37 -27.51
CA PRO A 201 -3.03 21.36 -27.10
C PRO A 201 -2.74 20.02 -27.79
N PRO A 202 -2.82 18.89 -27.07
CA PRO A 202 -2.62 17.59 -27.67
C PRO A 202 -3.70 17.32 -28.73
N PRO A 203 -3.41 16.52 -29.76
CA PRO A 203 -4.38 16.15 -30.77
C PRO A 203 -5.60 15.46 -30.13
N PRO A 204 -6.80 15.62 -30.73
CA PRO A 204 -8.02 15.04 -30.19
C PRO A 204 -7.89 13.52 -30.05
N LYS A 205 -8.51 12.96 -29.01
CA LYS A 205 -8.50 11.52 -28.78
C LYS A 205 -9.17 10.82 -29.98
N PRO A 206 -8.54 9.79 -30.58
CA PRO A 206 -9.16 9.04 -31.67
C PRO A 206 -10.53 8.49 -31.28
N GLN A 207 -11.47 8.44 -32.21
CA GLN A 207 -12.83 7.96 -31.92
C GLN A 207 -12.89 6.44 -31.79
N SER A 208 -12.12 5.70 -32.59
CA SER A 208 -12.11 4.23 -32.56
C SER A 208 -11.12 3.68 -31.52
N LEU A 209 -11.46 2.54 -30.92
CA LEU A 209 -10.61 1.85 -29.96
C LEU A 209 -9.27 1.43 -30.58
N GLY A 210 -9.29 0.92 -31.83
CA GLY A 210 -8.08 0.52 -32.55
C GLY A 210 -7.12 1.70 -32.78
N ALA A 211 -7.64 2.86 -33.16
CA ALA A 211 -6.82 4.06 -33.33
C ALA A 211 -6.25 4.56 -31.99
N ARG A 212 -7.00 4.44 -30.88
CA ARG A 212 -6.49 4.75 -29.53
C ARG A 212 -5.34 3.83 -29.14
N ILE A 213 -5.50 2.52 -29.31
CA ILE A 213 -4.45 1.53 -29.02
C ILE A 213 -3.21 1.80 -29.86
N TRP A 214 -3.38 2.02 -31.17
CA TRP A 214 -2.28 2.35 -32.06
C TRP A 214 -1.56 3.62 -31.63
N THR A 215 -2.30 4.68 -31.28
CA THR A 215 -1.70 5.94 -30.78
C THR A 215 -0.85 5.72 -29.53
N GLU A 216 -1.32 4.89 -28.59
CA GLU A 216 -0.54 4.55 -27.39
C GLU A 216 0.70 3.71 -27.72
N VAL A 217 0.59 2.77 -28.67
CA VAL A 217 1.76 2.03 -29.17
C VAL A 217 2.81 3.00 -29.71
N LEU A 218 2.43 3.94 -30.59
CA LEU A 218 3.37 4.90 -31.15
C LEU A 218 4.01 5.78 -30.07
N ARG A 219 3.27 6.14 -29.01
CA ARG A 219 3.77 6.93 -27.88
C ARG A 219 4.74 6.14 -26.98
N SER A 220 4.56 4.83 -26.86
CA SER A 220 5.43 3.95 -26.08
C SER A 220 6.70 3.49 -26.81
N MET A 221 6.81 3.77 -28.11
CA MET A 221 7.99 3.44 -28.90
C MET A 221 9.09 4.47 -28.67
N ASN A 222 10.28 4.01 -28.30
CA ASN A 222 11.49 4.85 -28.29
C ASN A 222 11.91 5.15 -29.74
N ARG A 223 11.36 6.23 -30.29
CA ARG A 223 11.73 6.73 -31.61
C ARG A 223 12.98 7.61 -31.45
N PRO A 224 14.03 7.41 -32.27
CA PRO A 224 15.07 8.42 -32.38
C PRO A 224 14.41 9.72 -32.88
N TYR A 225 14.75 10.83 -32.24
CA TYR A 225 14.37 12.17 -32.69
C TYR A 225 15.03 12.50 -34.03
#